data_AF-A0A538BA36-F1
#
_entry.id   AF-A0A538BA36-F1
#
_cell.length_a   1.000
_cell.length_b   1.000
_cell.length_c   1.000
_cell.angle_alpha   90.00
_cell.angle_beta   90.00
_cell.angle_gamma   90.00
#
_symmetry.space_group_name_H-M   'P 1'
#
loop_
_entity.id
_entity.type
_entity.pdbx_description
1 polymer ?
#
loop_
_entity_poly.entity_id
_entity_poly.type
_entity_poly.pdbx_seq_one_letter_code
_entity_poly.pdbx_strand_id
1 'polypeptide(L)'
;MGAETGKVFNELIDELRGLEQRILTGPNTPLDDQGLLEGYKWIFSILAAYVWADPGQPRFVDIVGPYRKWGGDNADAFYQYAPIDPSRTYRVRGRKGDAVYFSLTVYGGPDDGRYSDRIVGTVNDRTL
;
A
#
# COMPACT_ATOMS: atom_id res chain seq x y z
N MET A 1 -21.86 13.81 -13.30
CA MET A 1 -20.79 13.79 -12.29
C MET A 1 -21.24 13.12 -10.99
N GLY A 2 -22.35 13.50 -10.34
CA GLY A 2 -22.75 12.91 -9.06
C GLY A 2 -23.13 11.42 -9.05
N ALA A 3 -23.79 10.91 -10.10
CA ALA A 3 -24.24 9.51 -10.14
C ALA A 3 -23.09 8.50 -10.31
N GLU A 4 -22.08 8.83 -11.11
CA GLU A 4 -20.93 7.97 -11.37
C GLU A 4 -19.98 7.92 -10.17
N THR A 5 -19.68 9.07 -9.55
CA THR A 5 -18.88 9.12 -8.32
C THR A 5 -19.57 8.39 -7.17
N GLY A 6 -20.89 8.52 -7.05
CA GLY A 6 -21.66 7.77 -6.06
C GLY A 6 -21.60 6.25 -6.27
N LYS A 7 -21.64 5.80 -7.52
CA LYS A 7 -21.49 4.38 -7.86
C LYS A 7 -20.13 3.83 -7.44
N VAL A 8 -19.04 4.49 -7.83
CA VAL A 8 -17.67 4.06 -7.48
C VAL A 8 -17.44 4.06 -5.97
N PHE A 9 -17.98 5.05 -5.26
CA PHE A 9 -17.91 5.07 -3.79
C PHE A 9 -18.60 3.85 -3.18
N ASN A 10 -19.80 3.48 -3.66
CA ASN A 10 -20.50 2.31 -3.17
C ASN A 10 -19.78 0.99 -3.50
N GLU A 11 -19.19 0.87 -4.69
CA GLU A 11 -18.37 -0.28 -5.06
C GLU A 11 -17.19 -0.46 -4.10
N LEU A 12 -16.53 0.63 -3.70
CA LEU A 12 -15.47 0.60 -2.69
C LEU A 12 -15.98 0.10 -1.32
N ILE A 13 -17.16 0.56 -0.88
CA ILE A 13 -17.76 0.09 0.38
C ILE A 13 -18.11 -1.40 0.30
N ASP A 14 -18.58 -1.88 -0.84
CA ASP A 14 -18.86 -3.30 -1.06
C ASP A 14 -17.58 -4.14 -1.04
N GLU A 15 -16.46 -3.64 -1.57
CA GLU A 15 -15.16 -4.31 -1.43
C GLU A 15 -14.71 -4.41 0.04
N LEU A 16 -14.88 -3.35 0.85
CA LEU A 16 -14.58 -3.41 2.29
C LEU A 16 -15.43 -4.46 3.01
N ARG A 17 -16.72 -4.57 2.66
CA ARG A 17 -17.59 -5.63 3.17
C ARG A 17 -17.09 -7.01 2.75
N GLY A 18 -16.65 -7.16 1.50
CA GLY A 18 -16.04 -8.41 1.02
C GLY A 18 -14.76 -8.79 1.78
N LEU A 19 -13.91 -7.82 2.13
CA LEU A 19 -12.71 -8.04 2.94
C LEU A 19 -13.05 -8.52 4.35
N GLU A 20 -14.06 -7.93 4.99
CA GLU A 20 -14.54 -8.41 6.29
C GLU A 20 -14.99 -9.88 6.21
N GLN A 21 -15.77 -10.25 5.20
CA GLN A 21 -16.19 -11.65 5.05
C GLN A 21 -15.01 -12.60 4.89
N ARG A 22 -13.94 -12.18 4.20
CA ARG A 22 -12.70 -12.96 4.08
C ARG A 22 -11.97 -13.08 5.42
N ILE A 23 -11.96 -12.03 6.24
CA ILE A 23 -11.38 -12.09 7.59
C ILE A 23 -12.16 -13.08 8.46
N LEU A 24 -13.49 -13.12 8.35
CA LEU A 24 -14.35 -13.97 9.17
C LEU A 24 -14.41 -15.44 8.74
N THR A 25 -14.14 -15.74 7.47
CA THR A 25 -14.27 -17.10 6.90
C THR A 25 -12.98 -17.67 6.33
N GLY A 26 -11.87 -16.91 6.40
CA GLY A 26 -10.57 -17.30 5.90
C GLY A 26 -9.92 -18.46 6.67
N PRO A 27 -8.79 -18.98 6.17
CA PRO A 27 -8.13 -20.19 6.70
C PRO A 27 -7.62 -20.06 8.15
N ASN A 28 -7.49 -18.85 8.68
CA ASN A 28 -6.98 -18.56 10.03
C ASN A 28 -8.10 -18.19 11.01
N THR A 29 -9.34 -18.61 10.75
CA THR A 29 -10.52 -18.31 11.58
C THR A 29 -10.84 -19.47 12.55
N PRO A 30 -11.52 -19.19 13.69
CA PRO A 30 -11.95 -17.88 14.16
C PRO A 30 -10.80 -17.05 14.74
N LEU A 31 -10.87 -15.73 14.56
CA LEU A 31 -10.06 -14.78 15.31
C LEU A 31 -10.73 -14.49 16.67
N ASP A 32 -9.93 -14.14 17.67
CA ASP A 32 -10.45 -13.53 18.89
C ASP A 32 -10.85 -12.06 18.65
N ASP A 33 -11.51 -11.45 19.62
CA ASP A 33 -12.00 -10.07 19.52
C ASP A 33 -10.87 -9.09 19.20
N GLN A 34 -9.69 -9.29 19.80
CA GLN A 34 -8.53 -8.45 19.56
C GLN A 34 -8.02 -8.59 18.12
N GLY A 35 -7.89 -9.82 17.61
CA GLY A 35 -7.48 -10.08 16.24
C GLY A 35 -8.44 -9.50 15.21
N LEU A 36 -9.75 -9.55 15.47
CA LEU A 36 -10.75 -8.94 14.60
C LEU A 36 -10.63 -7.41 14.59
N LEU A 37 -10.44 -6.78 15.76
CA LEU A 37 -10.22 -5.33 15.87
C LEU A 37 -8.96 -4.88 15.12
N GLU A 38 -7.85 -5.62 15.24
CA GLU A 38 -6.63 -5.34 14.48
C GLU A 38 -6.83 -5.55 12.97
N GLY A 39 -7.62 -6.55 12.57
CA GLY A 39 -8.00 -6.78 11.18
C GLY A 39 -8.71 -5.57 10.55
N TYR A 40 -9.64 -4.95 11.28
CA TYR A 40 -10.32 -3.74 10.80
C TYR A 40 -9.38 -2.54 10.68
N LYS A 41 -8.50 -2.32 11.67
CA LYS A 41 -7.48 -1.25 11.60
C LYS A 41 -6.54 -1.46 10.41
N TRP A 42 -6.19 -2.71 10.13
CA TRP A 42 -5.36 -3.06 8.99
C TRP A 42 -6.05 -2.77 7.65
N ILE A 43 -7.33 -3.14 7.49
CA ILE A 43 -8.12 -2.79 6.29
C ILE A 43 -8.08 -1.28 6.04
N PHE A 44 -8.31 -0.45 7.06
CA PHE A 44 -8.27 1.00 6.89
C PHE A 44 -6.87 1.53 6.57
N SER A 45 -5.82 0.91 7.09
CA SER A 45 -4.43 1.27 6.76
C SER A 45 -4.13 1.05 5.28
N ILE A 46 -4.54 -0.10 4.74
CA ILE A 46 -4.37 -0.43 3.31
C ILE A 46 -5.20 0.52 2.45
N LEU A 47 -6.49 0.70 2.79
CA LEU A 47 -7.38 1.61 2.06
C LEU A 47 -6.80 3.02 1.96
N ALA A 48 -6.33 3.57 3.09
CA ALA A 48 -5.81 4.93 3.14
C ALA A 48 -4.63 5.17 2.18
N ALA A 49 -3.81 4.15 1.91
CA ALA A 49 -2.72 4.29 0.96
C ALA A 49 -3.20 4.37 -0.50
N TYR A 50 -4.26 3.64 -0.85
CA TYR A 50 -4.82 3.63 -2.19
C TYR A 50 -5.76 4.81 -2.48
N VAL A 51 -6.43 5.38 -1.47
CA VAL A 51 -7.29 6.57 -1.65
C VAL A 51 -6.51 7.76 -2.21
N TRP A 52 -5.21 7.86 -1.88
CA TRP A 52 -4.34 8.94 -2.33
C TRP A 52 -3.44 8.58 -3.51
N ALA A 53 -3.59 7.36 -4.04
CA ALA A 53 -2.77 6.79 -5.09
C ALA A 53 -3.21 7.32 -6.47
N ASP A 54 -2.42 8.23 -7.04
CA ASP A 54 -2.62 8.77 -8.39
C ASP A 54 -1.36 8.51 -9.23
N PRO A 55 -1.36 7.54 -10.16
CA PRO A 55 -0.22 7.30 -11.05
C PRO A 55 0.11 8.49 -11.98
N GLY A 56 -0.86 9.37 -12.22
CA GLY A 56 -0.69 10.59 -13.01
C GLY A 56 0.00 11.72 -12.25
N GLN A 57 -0.09 11.72 -10.92
CA GLN A 57 0.57 12.65 -10.01
C GLN A 57 1.19 11.90 -8.81
N PRO A 58 2.24 11.09 -9.06
CA PRO A 58 2.77 10.20 -8.05
C PRO A 58 3.43 10.98 -6.91
N ARG A 59 3.12 10.57 -5.69
CA ARG A 59 3.73 11.08 -4.45
C ARG A 59 4.01 9.91 -3.51
N PHE A 60 5.14 9.99 -2.82
CA PHE A 60 5.44 9.05 -1.75
C PHE A 60 4.48 9.28 -0.58
N VAL A 61 3.83 8.21 -0.14
CA VAL A 61 2.99 8.17 1.06
C VAL A 61 3.52 7.13 2.03
N ASP A 62 3.45 7.44 3.32
CA ASP A 62 3.86 6.49 4.36
C ASP A 62 2.85 5.35 4.46
N ILE A 63 3.34 4.14 4.22
CA ILE A 63 2.56 2.90 4.26
C ILE A 63 2.77 2.09 5.53
N VAL A 64 3.82 2.41 6.28
CA VAL A 64 4.13 1.81 7.58
C VAL A 64 4.42 2.94 8.57
N GLY A 65 3.92 2.79 9.79
CA GLY A 65 4.21 3.68 10.90
C GLY A 65 3.65 3.14 12.22
N PRO A 66 3.62 3.95 13.29
CA PRO A 66 3.11 3.52 14.59
C PRO A 66 1.66 3.01 14.55
N TYR A 67 0.86 3.53 13.62
CA TYR A 67 -0.57 3.22 13.48
C TYR A 67 -0.95 2.72 12.08
N ARG A 68 0.04 2.33 11.26
CA ARG A 68 -0.17 1.85 9.89
C ARG A 68 0.70 0.65 9.61
N LYS A 69 0.10 -0.40 9.07
CA LYS A 69 0.78 -1.66 8.77
C LYS A 69 0.37 -2.14 7.38
N TRP A 70 1.35 -2.60 6.61
CA TRP A 70 1.15 -3.19 5.29
C TRP A 70 1.31 -4.73 5.30
N GLY A 71 2.06 -5.26 6.27
CA GLY A 71 2.39 -6.67 6.41
C GLY A 71 3.86 -6.94 6.05
N GLY A 72 4.62 -7.51 6.99
CA GLY A 72 6.07 -7.75 6.83
C GLY A 72 6.94 -6.52 7.10
N ASP A 73 6.44 -5.56 7.88
CA ASP A 73 7.15 -4.34 8.22
C ASP A 73 8.34 -4.57 9.18
N ASN A 74 9.41 -3.81 8.96
CA ASN A 74 10.50 -3.64 9.91
C ASN A 74 10.29 -2.35 10.71
N ALA A 75 10.26 -2.46 12.04
CA ALA A 75 10.07 -1.31 12.94
C ALA A 75 11.20 -0.26 12.84
N ASP A 76 12.38 -0.65 12.36
CA ASP A 76 13.54 0.22 12.21
C ASP A 76 13.59 0.96 10.85
N ALA A 77 12.58 0.76 10.00
CA ALA A 77 12.57 1.30 8.64
C ALA A 77 11.36 2.20 8.36
N PHE A 78 11.60 3.25 7.58
CA PHE A 78 10.54 4.09 7.02
C PHE A 78 10.17 3.56 5.63
N TYR A 79 8.91 3.18 5.45
CA TYR A 79 8.40 2.66 4.19
C TYR A 79 7.47 3.66 3.53
N GLN A 80 7.80 3.99 2.29
CA GLN A 80 6.99 4.86 1.45
C GLN A 80 6.66 4.20 0.13
N TYR A 81 5.46 4.48 -0.37
CA TYR A 81 4.94 3.96 -1.63
C TYR A 81 4.49 5.09 -2.53
N ALA A 82 4.69 4.94 -3.83
CA ALA A 82 4.12 5.80 -4.85
C ALA A 82 3.72 4.93 -6.05
N PRO A 83 2.43 4.90 -6.45
CA PRO A 83 2.04 4.26 -7.70
C PRO A 83 2.65 5.05 -8.86
N ILE A 84 3.05 4.39 -9.95
CA ILE A 84 3.59 5.07 -11.13
C ILE A 84 2.95 4.51 -12.40
N ASP A 85 2.68 5.37 -13.38
CA ASP A 85 2.28 4.98 -14.73
C ASP A 85 3.53 4.45 -15.48
N PRO A 86 3.55 3.17 -15.91
CA PRO A 86 4.72 2.54 -16.52
C PRO A 86 5.06 3.10 -17.92
N SER A 87 4.17 3.88 -18.53
CA SER A 87 4.42 4.53 -19.82
C SER A 87 5.26 5.81 -19.73
N ARG A 88 5.58 6.26 -18.49
CA ARG A 88 6.27 7.53 -18.24
C ARG A 88 7.66 7.34 -17.65
N THR A 89 8.45 8.40 -17.71
CA THR A 89 9.76 8.48 -17.04
C THR A 89 9.68 9.39 -15.82
N TYR A 90 10.21 8.94 -14.69
CA TYR A 90 10.20 9.68 -13.43
C TYR A 90 11.61 10.04 -12.98
N ARG A 91 11.71 11.11 -12.19
CA ARG A 91 12.93 11.49 -11.49
C ARG A 91 12.63 11.62 -10.00
N VAL A 92 13.30 10.79 -9.20
CA VAL A 92 13.26 10.90 -7.73
C VAL A 92 14.40 11.81 -7.28
N ARG A 93 14.11 12.73 -6.35
CA ARG A 93 15.09 13.58 -5.70
C ARG A 93 14.83 13.56 -4.20
N GLY A 94 15.90 13.56 -3.41
CA GLY A 94 15.79 13.56 -1.95
C GLY A 94 17.16 13.65 -1.30
N ARG A 95 17.16 13.61 0.02
CA ARG A 95 18.37 13.52 0.84
C ARG A 95 18.25 12.29 1.72
N LYS A 96 19.24 11.39 1.68
CA LYS A 96 19.28 10.21 2.56
C LYS A 96 19.33 10.59 4.04
N GLY A 97 19.92 11.75 4.35
CA GLY A 97 20.18 12.13 5.73
C GLY A 97 21.21 11.21 6.36
N ASP A 98 20.96 10.81 7.60
CA ASP A 98 21.77 9.93 8.43
C ASP A 98 21.34 8.45 8.36
N ALA A 99 20.35 8.10 7.52
CA ALA A 99 19.89 6.72 7.38
C ALA A 99 21.06 5.80 6.99
N VAL A 100 21.31 4.77 7.81
CA VAL A 100 22.41 3.82 7.58
C VAL A 100 22.20 2.99 6.32
N TYR A 101 20.94 2.79 5.90
CA TYR A 101 20.56 2.12 4.68
C TYR A 101 19.45 2.90 3.97
N PHE A 102 19.47 2.86 2.63
CA PHE A 102 18.41 3.42 1.78
C PHE A 102 18.25 2.56 0.55
N SER A 103 17.01 2.33 0.14
CA SER A 103 16.71 1.66 -1.12
C SER A 103 15.44 2.20 -1.77
N LEU A 104 15.45 2.27 -3.09
CA LEU A 104 14.29 2.47 -3.95
C LEU A 104 14.14 1.25 -4.83
N THR A 105 12.98 0.60 -4.73
CA THR A 105 12.65 -0.57 -5.55
C THR A 105 11.42 -0.27 -6.37
N VAL A 106 11.52 -0.53 -7.68
CA VAL A 106 10.38 -0.49 -8.59
C VAL A 106 9.83 -1.90 -8.67
N TYR A 107 8.57 -2.04 -8.28
CA TYR A 107 7.81 -3.28 -8.31
C TYR A 107 6.94 -3.32 -9.57
N GLY A 108 6.79 -4.51 -10.15
CA GLY A 108 6.01 -4.75 -11.38
C GLY A 108 4.85 -5.70 -11.15
N GLY A 109 3.81 -5.54 -11.97
CA GLY A 109 2.63 -6.41 -12.01
C GLY A 109 1.66 -6.21 -10.85
N PRO A 110 0.50 -6.86 -10.97
CA PRO A 110 -0.60 -6.37 -11.80
C PRO A 110 -1.17 -5.03 -11.30
N ASP A 111 -1.91 -4.31 -12.15
CA ASP A 111 -2.57 -3.05 -11.82
C ASP A 111 -3.97 -3.24 -11.18
N ASP A 112 -4.32 -4.47 -10.83
CA ASP A 112 -5.60 -4.89 -10.25
C ASP A 112 -5.59 -4.96 -8.71
N GLY A 113 -4.56 -4.42 -8.06
CA GLY A 113 -4.44 -4.35 -6.60
C GLY A 113 -3.88 -5.60 -5.93
N ARG A 114 -3.51 -6.65 -6.68
CA ARG A 114 -2.74 -7.77 -6.11
C ARG A 114 -1.30 -7.35 -5.80
N TYR A 115 -0.62 -8.17 -4.99
CA TYR A 115 0.81 -8.02 -4.76
C TYR A 115 1.59 -8.08 -6.08
N SER A 116 2.65 -7.27 -6.13
CA SER A 116 3.62 -7.30 -7.21
C SER A 116 4.14 -8.71 -7.47
N ASP A 117 4.28 -9.06 -8.74
CA ASP A 117 4.80 -10.35 -9.17
C ASP A 117 6.32 -10.36 -9.39
N ARG A 118 6.96 -9.18 -9.44
CA ARG A 118 8.39 -9.05 -9.71
C ARG A 118 8.99 -7.72 -9.27
N ILE A 119 10.31 -7.73 -9.12
CA ILE A 119 11.12 -6.51 -9.02
C ILE A 119 11.56 -6.11 -10.44
N VAL A 120 11.25 -4.88 -10.84
CA VAL A 120 11.71 -4.27 -12.11
C VAL A 120 13.15 -3.80 -11.97
N GLY A 121 13.48 -3.20 -10.83
CA GLY A 121 14.82 -2.71 -10.53
C GLY A 121 14.91 -2.16 -9.11
N THR A 122 16.13 -2.13 -8.59
CA THR A 122 16.44 -1.59 -7.27
C THR A 122 17.68 -0.72 -7.36
N VAL A 123 17.64 0.40 -6.66
CA VAL A 123 18.81 1.22 -6.33
C VAL A 123 18.92 1.25 -4.81
N ASN A 124 20.11 1.04 -4.28
CA ASN A 124 20.37 1.13 -2.84
C ASN A 124 21.63 1.95 -2.54
N ASP A 125 21.95 2.06 -1.26
CA ASP A 125 23.11 2.76 -0.70
C ASP A 125 24.48 2.36 -1.29
N ARG A 126 24.61 1.18 -1.90
CA ARG A 126 25.84 0.74 -2.57
C ARG A 126 25.92 1.14 -4.04
N THR A 127 24.78 1.48 -4.63
CA THR A 127 24.64 1.84 -6.05
C THR A 127 24.29 3.31 -6.26
N LEU A 128 24.19 4.09 -5.18
CA LEU A 128 23.99 5.53 -5.16
C LEU A 128 25.31 6.31 -5.15
#